data_AF-A0A9D6K4U6-F1
#
_entry.id   AF-A0A9D6K4U6-F1
#
_cell.length_a   1.000
_cell.length_b   1.000
_cell.length_c   1.000
_cell.angle_alpha   90.00
_cell.angle_beta   90.00
_cell.angle_gamma   90.00
#
_symmetry.space_group_name_H-M   'P 1'
#
loop_
_entity.id
_entity.type
_entity.pdbx_description
1 polymer ?
#
loop_
_entity_poly.entity_id
_entity_poly.type
_entity_poly.pdbx_seq_one_letter_code
_entity_poly.pdbx_strand_id
1 'polypeptide(L)'
;MPLTSFLKRNRVLAFAITGLCLFLFLGRLAPTGFNSPKNLSDPLRKDTIMESVYGIGIVMANRSFQFKPGIVTSIQNLFVKEGDKVEQGRKLLELERGVIISAPFSGTVTSLPVKVGENVFMQSVILELVDLQDRYVTVSLEQRAAIKVRRGQNARLSFENLREKSFEGNVESVYSSDSHFIARIEVKELPPQILPGMTADVAISIRERKDTLLIPVAALGEGTVIVKRENKKPFSTAVKIGLVDGTFAEVIAGDVKPGDRLVLPAKKRP
;
A
#
# COMPACT_ATOMS: atom_id res chain seq x y z
N MET A 1 -27.15 -35.65 104.34
CA MET A 1 -26.06 -35.49 105.33
C MET A 1 -25.05 -34.50 104.77
N PRO A 2 -24.73 -33.41 105.48
CA PRO A 2 -24.10 -32.20 104.94
C PRO A 2 -22.59 -32.15 105.23
N LEU A 3 -21.83 -31.26 104.58
CA LEU A 3 -20.99 -30.27 105.28
C LEU A 3 -20.33 -29.24 104.34
N THR A 4 -20.59 -27.96 104.67
CA THR A 4 -19.68 -26.79 104.68
C THR A 4 -18.96 -26.37 103.39
N SER A 5 -19.24 -25.23 102.74
CA SER A 5 -19.30 -23.81 103.14
C SER A 5 -17.98 -23.04 102.98
N PHE A 6 -18.12 -21.87 102.32
CA PHE A 6 -17.50 -20.59 102.66
C PHE A 6 -16.14 -20.21 102.05
N LEU A 7 -16.19 -19.33 101.03
CA LEU A 7 -15.63 -17.95 100.97
C LEU A 7 -15.61 -17.52 99.48
N LYS A 8 -16.60 -16.78 98.97
CA LYS A 8 -16.74 -15.31 98.99
C LYS A 8 -15.46 -14.58 98.55
N ARG A 9 -15.43 -14.03 97.32
CA ARG A 9 -15.51 -12.56 97.07
C ARG A 9 -15.29 -12.20 95.58
N ASN A 10 -16.14 -11.27 95.13
CA ASN A 10 -16.07 -10.37 93.97
C ASN A 10 -16.43 -10.86 92.56
N ARG A 11 -17.73 -10.71 92.29
CA ARG A 11 -18.29 -10.24 91.03
C ARG A 11 -17.85 -8.79 90.74
N VAL A 12 -17.32 -8.54 89.54
CA VAL A 12 -17.59 -7.35 88.72
C VAL A 12 -17.67 -7.89 87.29
N LEU A 13 -18.90 -8.17 86.81
CA LEU A 13 -19.58 -7.41 85.76
C LEU A 13 -18.68 -7.21 84.51
N ALA A 14 -18.84 -8.03 83.49
CA ALA A 14 -19.83 -7.83 82.42
C ALA A 14 -19.57 -6.53 81.65
N PHE A 15 -18.80 -6.61 80.56
CA PHE A 15 -18.87 -5.81 79.33
C PHE A 15 -17.62 -6.13 78.49
N ALA A 16 -17.76 -6.97 77.45
CA ALA A 16 -16.93 -6.97 76.23
C ALA A 16 -17.21 -8.22 75.36
N ILE A 17 -18.48 -8.63 75.24
CA ILE A 17 -18.92 -9.48 74.11
C ILE A 17 -19.38 -8.51 73.01
N THR A 18 -18.46 -7.73 72.46
CA THR A 18 -18.62 -6.87 71.27
C THR A 18 -17.25 -6.41 70.74
N GLY A 19 -16.26 -7.30 70.75
CA GLY A 19 -14.89 -6.99 70.31
C GLY A 19 -14.26 -8.03 69.38
N LEU A 20 -15.06 -8.96 68.85
CA LEU A 20 -14.58 -10.08 68.04
C LEU A 20 -15.59 -10.41 66.92
N CYS A 21 -16.03 -9.40 66.16
CA CYS A 21 -16.78 -9.59 64.92
C CYS A 21 -16.76 -8.36 63.98
N LEU A 22 -15.77 -7.47 64.12
CA LEU A 22 -15.58 -6.32 63.22
C LEU A 22 -14.12 -6.23 62.74
N PHE A 23 -13.57 -7.36 62.28
CA PHE A 23 -12.25 -7.43 61.65
C PHE A 23 -12.30 -8.20 60.32
N LEU A 24 -13.41 -8.04 59.60
CA LEU A 24 -13.64 -8.67 58.28
C LEU A 24 -14.00 -7.69 57.17
N PHE A 25 -13.90 -6.38 57.38
CA PHE A 25 -14.27 -5.42 56.34
C PHE A 25 -13.53 -4.08 56.46
N LEU A 26 -12.23 -4.09 56.21
CA LEU A 26 -11.50 -2.86 55.86
C LEU A 26 -10.45 -3.18 54.79
N GLY A 27 -10.82 -2.80 53.56
CA GLY A 27 -9.91 -2.04 52.72
C GLY A 27 -8.73 -2.78 52.13
N ARG A 28 -9.01 -3.49 51.04
CA ARG A 28 -8.10 -3.67 49.91
C ARG A 28 -7.21 -2.44 49.70
N LEU A 29 -5.91 -2.60 49.82
CA LEU A 29 -4.90 -1.89 49.04
C LEU A 29 -3.75 -2.87 48.78
N ALA A 30 -4.04 -3.89 47.98
CA ALA A 30 -2.99 -4.59 47.25
C ALA A 30 -2.33 -3.56 46.31
N PRO A 31 -0.99 -3.55 46.17
CA PRO A 31 -0.31 -2.63 45.27
C PRO A 31 -0.93 -2.82 43.89
N THR A 32 -1.33 -1.71 43.28
CA THR A 32 -1.85 -1.63 41.92
C THR A 32 -1.00 -2.54 41.04
N GLY A 33 -1.61 -3.64 40.62
CA GLY A 33 -1.02 -4.52 39.63
C GLY A 33 -0.70 -3.66 38.43
N PHE A 34 0.59 -3.41 38.21
CA PHE A 34 1.07 -2.94 36.92
C PHE A 34 0.71 -4.09 35.98
N ASN A 35 -0.43 -3.94 35.32
CA ASN A 35 -0.94 -4.92 34.37
C ASN A 35 0.17 -5.04 33.34
N SER A 36 0.92 -6.16 33.37
CA SER A 36 1.94 -6.42 32.36
C SER A 36 1.25 -6.26 31.02
N PRO A 37 1.68 -5.33 30.16
CA PRO A 37 1.01 -5.10 28.89
C PRO A 37 1.09 -6.42 28.11
N LYS A 38 -0.02 -7.16 28.04
CA LYS A 38 -0.10 -8.42 27.29
C LYS A 38 0.16 -8.21 25.79
N ASN A 39 0.10 -6.96 25.34
CA ASN A 39 0.37 -6.57 23.96
C ASN A 39 1.69 -5.80 23.91
N LEU A 40 2.78 -6.54 23.70
CA LEU A 40 4.08 -5.98 23.37
C LEU A 40 4.34 -6.16 21.88
N SER A 41 5.04 -5.21 21.27
CA SER A 41 5.64 -5.40 19.95
C SER A 41 6.71 -6.49 19.98
N ASP A 42 7.11 -6.94 18.79
CA ASP A 42 8.38 -7.62 18.61
C ASP A 42 9.55 -6.72 19.07
N PRO A 43 10.70 -7.32 19.43
CA PRO A 43 11.91 -6.56 19.73
C PRO A 43 12.25 -5.62 18.58
N LEU A 44 12.44 -4.34 18.91
CA LEU A 44 12.75 -3.33 17.91
C LEU A 44 14.08 -3.67 17.26
N ARG A 45 14.13 -3.55 15.94
CA ARG A 45 15.33 -3.80 15.14
C ARG A 45 15.55 -2.64 14.20
N LYS A 46 16.78 -2.53 13.73
CA LYS A 46 17.07 -1.64 12.62
C LYS A 46 16.65 -2.29 11.32
N ASP A 47 16.00 -1.53 10.46
CA ASP A 47 15.56 -1.98 9.14
C ASP A 47 15.60 -0.82 8.14
N THR A 48 15.16 -1.06 6.91
CA THR A 48 14.96 -0.02 5.90
C THR A 48 13.51 0.45 5.92
N ILE A 49 13.31 1.76 5.94
CA ILE A 49 11.98 2.38 5.80
C ILE A 49 11.90 3.13 4.48
N MET A 50 10.74 3.04 3.84
CA MET A 50 10.49 3.62 2.53
C MET A 50 9.19 4.43 2.56
N GLU A 51 9.31 5.74 2.37
CA GLU A 51 8.14 6.60 2.14
C GLU A 51 7.72 6.43 0.67
N SER A 52 6.46 6.08 0.43
CA SER A 52 5.92 5.85 -0.91
C SER A 52 4.70 6.71 -1.18
N VAL A 53 4.52 7.08 -2.44
CA VAL A 53 3.29 7.64 -2.98
C VAL A 53 2.52 6.52 -3.66
N TYR A 54 1.24 6.36 -3.32
CA TYR A 54 0.37 5.37 -3.93
C TYR A 54 -0.55 6.03 -4.96
N GLY A 55 -0.82 5.32 -6.05
CA GLY A 55 -1.76 5.77 -7.08
C GLY A 55 -2.22 4.62 -7.98
N ILE A 56 -3.29 4.87 -8.72
CA ILE A 56 -3.80 3.94 -9.74
C ILE A 56 -3.11 4.27 -11.06
N GLY A 57 -2.46 3.26 -11.64
CA GLY A 57 -1.84 3.31 -12.95
C GLY A 57 -2.72 2.67 -14.04
N ILE A 58 -2.53 3.11 -15.28
CA ILE A 58 -3.10 2.49 -16.48
C ILE A 58 -1.93 2.05 -17.37
N VAL A 59 -1.98 0.81 -17.85
CA VAL A 59 -1.00 0.27 -18.80
C VAL A 59 -1.27 0.87 -20.18
N MET A 60 -0.24 1.44 -20.79
CA MET A 60 -0.26 2.08 -22.10
C MET A 60 0.71 1.35 -23.03
N ALA A 61 0.46 1.44 -24.34
CA ALA A 61 1.40 0.98 -25.36
C ALA A 61 2.27 2.16 -25.84
N ASN A 62 3.57 1.93 -25.99
CA ASN A 62 4.49 2.93 -26.56
C ASN A 62 4.24 3.18 -28.04
N ARG A 63 3.77 2.16 -28.77
CA ARG A 63 3.50 2.23 -30.21
C ARG A 63 2.05 1.87 -30.51
N SER A 64 1.32 2.85 -31.04
CA SER A 64 -0.01 2.67 -31.62
C SER A 64 -0.08 3.42 -32.95
N PHE A 65 -0.75 2.81 -33.92
CA PHE A 65 -1.00 3.39 -35.24
C PHE A 65 -2.47 3.24 -35.56
N GLN A 66 -3.13 4.36 -35.82
CA GLN A 66 -4.49 4.39 -36.36
C GLN A 66 -4.45 4.87 -37.80
N PHE A 67 -5.08 4.12 -38.69
CA PHE A 67 -5.28 4.57 -40.05
C PHE A 67 -6.65 5.24 -40.19
N LYS A 68 -6.63 6.49 -40.68
CA LYS A 68 -7.80 7.31 -40.98
C LYS A 68 -7.65 7.83 -42.41
N PRO A 69 -8.62 7.60 -43.31
CA PRO A 69 -8.51 8.06 -44.67
C PRO A 69 -8.67 9.59 -44.72
N GLY A 70 -7.89 10.24 -45.61
CA GLY A 70 -7.96 11.69 -45.84
C GLY A 70 -9.05 12.11 -46.83
N ILE A 71 -9.67 11.15 -47.50
CA ILE A 71 -10.79 11.33 -48.44
C ILE A 71 -11.81 10.21 -48.23
N VAL A 72 -13.01 10.38 -48.75
CA VAL A 72 -13.97 9.28 -48.86
C VAL A 72 -13.43 8.25 -49.86
N THR A 73 -13.46 6.97 -49.50
CA THR A 73 -12.93 5.87 -50.33
C THR A 73 -13.65 4.56 -50.00
N SER A 74 -13.47 3.54 -50.84
CA SER A 74 -13.95 2.17 -50.59
C SER A 74 -12.81 1.22 -50.17
N ILE A 75 -13.14 0.21 -49.36
CA ILE A 75 -12.23 -0.90 -49.03
C ILE A 75 -12.27 -1.94 -50.15
N GLN A 76 -11.12 -2.22 -50.77
CA GLN A 76 -10.99 -3.22 -51.84
C GLN A 76 -10.58 -4.59 -51.28
N ASN A 77 -9.56 -4.64 -50.43
CA ASN A 77 -9.10 -5.88 -49.82
C ASN A 77 -8.73 -5.68 -48.35
N LEU A 78 -8.94 -6.72 -47.54
CA LEU A 78 -8.43 -6.83 -46.18
C LEU A 78 -7.50 -8.03 -46.13
N PHE A 79 -6.24 -7.82 -45.73
CA PHE A 79 -5.22 -8.87 -45.67
C PHE A 79 -5.03 -9.45 -44.26
N VAL A 80 -5.75 -8.89 -43.29
CA VAL A 80 -5.66 -9.18 -41.85
C VAL A 80 -7.04 -9.11 -41.22
N LYS A 81 -7.17 -9.61 -39.99
CA LYS A 81 -8.35 -9.55 -39.13
C LYS A 81 -7.99 -8.96 -37.77
N GLU A 82 -9.00 -8.52 -37.02
CA GLU A 82 -8.82 -8.17 -35.61
C GLU A 82 -8.22 -9.36 -34.84
N GLY A 83 -7.22 -9.08 -34.01
CA GLY A 83 -6.46 -10.06 -33.25
C GLY A 83 -5.22 -10.61 -33.97
N ASP A 84 -5.06 -10.37 -35.27
CA ASP A 84 -3.88 -10.85 -36.01
C ASP A 84 -2.60 -10.13 -35.55
N LYS A 85 -1.53 -10.91 -35.37
CA LYS A 85 -0.18 -10.38 -35.22
C LYS A 85 0.46 -10.20 -36.59
N VAL A 86 1.08 -9.06 -36.81
CA VAL A 86 1.71 -8.68 -38.09
C VAL A 86 3.12 -8.18 -37.87
N GLU A 87 3.98 -8.41 -38.85
CA GLU A 87 5.32 -7.83 -38.90
C GLU A 87 5.32 -6.49 -39.63
N GLN A 88 6.31 -5.65 -39.35
CA GLN A 88 6.52 -4.40 -40.08
C GLN A 88 6.56 -4.65 -41.61
N GLY A 89 5.87 -3.78 -42.37
CA GLY A 89 5.78 -3.87 -43.83
C GLY A 89 4.72 -4.83 -44.34
N ARG A 90 4.09 -5.65 -43.48
CA ARG A 90 2.96 -6.51 -43.88
C ARG A 90 1.81 -5.65 -44.42
N LYS A 91 1.28 -6.00 -45.59
CA LYS A 91 0.05 -5.38 -46.14
C LYS A 91 -1.11 -5.64 -45.18
N LEU A 92 -1.85 -4.59 -44.85
CA LEU A 92 -2.99 -4.64 -43.92
C LEU A 92 -4.31 -4.56 -44.68
N LEU A 93 -4.44 -3.55 -45.54
CA LEU A 93 -5.62 -3.34 -46.37
C LEU A 93 -5.25 -2.66 -47.68
N GLU A 94 -6.18 -2.74 -48.63
CA GLU A 94 -6.14 -2.05 -49.91
C GLU A 94 -7.40 -1.22 -50.08
N LEU A 95 -7.22 0.04 -50.46
CA LEU A 95 -8.30 0.96 -50.78
C LEU A 95 -8.53 1.01 -52.29
N GLU A 96 -9.55 1.75 -52.70
CA GLU A 96 -9.79 2.08 -54.10
C GLU A 96 -8.53 2.61 -54.80
N ARG A 97 -8.42 2.36 -56.11
CA ARG A 97 -7.27 2.75 -56.94
C ARG A 97 -5.94 2.11 -56.55
N GLY A 98 -5.97 1.01 -55.79
CA GLY A 98 -4.79 0.19 -55.48
C GLY A 98 -3.89 0.77 -54.39
N VAL A 99 -4.40 1.66 -53.54
CA VAL A 99 -3.63 2.24 -52.43
C VAL A 99 -3.50 1.19 -51.32
N ILE A 100 -2.27 0.74 -51.06
CA ILE A 100 -1.98 -0.29 -50.06
C ILE A 100 -1.50 0.36 -48.76
N ILE A 101 -2.13 0.01 -47.65
CA ILE A 101 -1.71 0.39 -46.31
C ILE A 101 -0.99 -0.80 -45.68
N SER A 102 0.24 -0.56 -45.20
CA SER A 102 1.10 -1.59 -44.61
C SER A 102 1.44 -1.27 -43.16
N ALA A 103 1.80 -2.29 -42.38
CA ALA A 103 2.12 -2.15 -40.97
C ALA A 103 3.37 -1.28 -40.76
N PRO A 104 3.29 -0.15 -40.05
CA PRO A 104 4.46 0.69 -39.79
C PRO A 104 5.44 0.08 -38.79
N PHE A 105 5.00 -0.88 -37.98
CA PHE A 105 5.79 -1.66 -37.03
C PHE A 105 5.15 -3.03 -36.79
N SER A 106 5.87 -3.96 -36.17
CA SER A 106 5.31 -5.25 -35.76
C SER A 106 4.38 -5.10 -34.56
N GLY A 107 3.16 -5.61 -34.64
CA GLY A 107 2.15 -5.43 -33.59
C GLY A 107 0.93 -6.30 -33.80
N THR A 108 -0.15 -5.99 -33.09
CA THR A 108 -1.44 -6.67 -33.18
C THR A 108 -2.50 -5.73 -33.71
N VAL A 109 -3.31 -6.18 -34.66
CA VAL A 109 -4.49 -5.43 -35.14
C VAL A 109 -5.55 -5.45 -34.04
N THR A 110 -5.77 -4.33 -33.35
CA THR A 110 -6.73 -4.24 -32.23
C THR A 110 -8.12 -3.80 -32.66
N SER A 111 -8.23 -3.15 -33.82
CA SER A 111 -9.51 -2.75 -34.39
C SER A 111 -9.44 -2.72 -35.91
N LEU A 112 -10.48 -3.24 -36.57
CA LEU A 112 -10.69 -3.26 -38.01
C LEU A 112 -12.21 -3.26 -38.28
N PRO A 113 -12.93 -2.16 -37.96
CA PRO A 113 -14.39 -2.12 -37.96
C PRO A 113 -14.95 -1.85 -39.36
N VAL A 114 -14.39 -2.50 -40.39
CA VAL A 114 -14.76 -2.28 -41.80
C VAL A 114 -14.78 -3.60 -42.56
N LYS A 115 -15.53 -3.64 -43.65
CA LYS A 115 -15.63 -4.80 -44.54
C LYS A 115 -15.19 -4.45 -45.95
N VAL A 116 -14.78 -5.48 -46.70
CA VAL A 116 -14.54 -5.35 -48.15
C VAL A 116 -15.81 -4.86 -48.85
N GLY A 117 -15.66 -3.87 -49.73
CA GLY A 117 -16.75 -3.19 -50.44
C GLY A 117 -17.39 -2.03 -49.66
N GLU A 118 -17.03 -1.82 -48.40
CA GLU A 118 -17.57 -0.74 -47.59
C GLU A 118 -16.98 0.62 -47.97
N ASN A 119 -17.82 1.66 -47.98
CA ASN A 119 -17.39 3.04 -48.12
C ASN A 119 -17.03 3.62 -46.75
N VAL A 120 -15.83 4.15 -46.63
CA VAL A 120 -15.31 4.77 -45.41
C VAL A 120 -15.18 6.28 -45.59
N PHE A 121 -15.53 7.03 -44.56
CA PHE A 121 -15.53 8.47 -44.59
C PHE A 121 -14.20 9.03 -44.09
N MET A 122 -13.88 10.24 -44.53
CA MET A 122 -12.69 10.95 -44.07
C MET A 122 -12.66 11.05 -42.53
N GLN A 123 -11.47 10.90 -41.94
CA GLN A 123 -11.21 10.89 -40.49
C GLN A 123 -11.80 9.71 -39.69
N SER A 124 -12.53 8.77 -40.28
CA SER A 124 -12.98 7.57 -39.53
C SER A 124 -11.80 6.64 -39.24
N VAL A 125 -11.73 6.08 -38.04
CA VAL A 125 -10.74 5.04 -37.72
C VAL A 125 -11.16 3.76 -38.43
N ILE A 126 -10.36 3.29 -39.38
CA ILE A 126 -10.68 2.05 -40.11
C ILE A 126 -9.77 0.90 -39.72
N LEU A 127 -8.61 1.19 -39.11
CA LEU A 127 -7.68 0.20 -38.60
C LEU A 127 -6.92 0.79 -37.42
N GLU A 128 -6.70 -0.03 -36.40
CA GLU A 128 -5.79 0.24 -35.30
C GLU A 128 -4.80 -0.93 -35.13
N LEU A 129 -3.51 -0.58 -35.06
CA LEU A 129 -2.40 -1.49 -34.83
C LEU A 129 -1.66 -1.06 -33.57
N VAL A 130 -1.49 -1.96 -32.61
CA VAL A 130 -0.85 -1.67 -31.32
C VAL A 130 0.26 -2.65 -31.04
N ASP A 131 1.40 -2.17 -30.56
CA ASP A 131 2.42 -3.04 -29.96
C ASP A 131 2.00 -3.38 -28.53
N LEU A 132 1.49 -4.59 -28.34
CA LEU A 132 1.03 -5.06 -27.03
C LEU A 132 2.16 -5.47 -26.08
N GLN A 133 3.43 -5.48 -26.53
CA GLN A 133 4.58 -5.88 -25.71
C GLN A 133 5.37 -4.68 -25.20
N ASP A 134 5.54 -3.64 -26.03
CA ASP A 134 6.21 -2.40 -25.68
C ASP A 134 5.26 -1.47 -24.89
N ARG A 135 5.35 -1.53 -23.55
CA ARG A 135 4.37 -0.96 -22.62
C ARG A 135 5.01 -0.09 -21.56
N TYR A 136 4.23 0.86 -21.07
CA TYR A 136 4.55 1.70 -19.91
C TYR A 136 3.30 1.89 -19.06
N VAL A 137 3.44 2.48 -17.87
CA VAL A 137 2.28 2.77 -16.99
C VAL A 137 2.20 4.26 -16.72
N THR A 138 1.00 4.84 -16.86
CA THR A 138 0.73 6.21 -16.44
C THR A 138 -0.01 6.22 -15.13
N VAL A 139 0.52 6.93 -14.14
CA VAL A 139 -0.10 7.10 -12.82
C VAL A 139 -0.58 8.53 -12.67
N SER A 140 -1.85 8.70 -12.34
CA SER A 140 -2.39 10.01 -11.97
C SER A 140 -2.02 10.33 -10.52
N LEU A 141 -1.44 11.51 -10.30
CA LEU A 141 -0.95 11.96 -9.01
C LEU A 141 -1.76 13.15 -8.50
N GLU A 142 -1.96 13.20 -7.18
CA GLU A 142 -2.38 14.43 -6.52
C GLU A 142 -1.27 15.49 -6.58
N GLN A 143 -1.65 16.77 -6.52
CA GLN A 143 -0.71 17.89 -6.59
C GLN A 143 0.41 17.80 -5.55
N ARG A 144 0.10 17.41 -4.31
CA ARG A 144 1.10 17.26 -3.23
C ARG A 144 2.10 16.14 -3.53
N ALA A 145 1.63 15.05 -4.14
CA ALA A 145 2.45 13.93 -4.55
C ALA A 145 3.34 14.29 -5.75
N ALA A 146 2.79 14.99 -6.75
CA ALA A 146 3.54 15.45 -7.92
C ALA A 146 4.77 16.32 -7.55
N ILE A 147 4.67 17.09 -6.46
CA ILE A 147 5.80 17.87 -5.93
C ILE A 147 6.91 16.98 -5.34
N LYS A 148 6.63 15.74 -4.94
CA LYS A 148 7.62 14.82 -4.36
C LYS A 148 8.17 13.81 -5.38
N VAL A 149 7.38 13.45 -6.40
CA VAL A 149 7.76 12.44 -7.40
C VAL A 149 8.75 13.03 -8.42
N ARG A 150 9.82 12.28 -8.72
CA ARG A 150 10.93 12.70 -9.59
C ARG A 150 11.37 11.56 -10.49
N ARG A 151 11.95 11.92 -11.64
CA ARG A 151 12.58 10.98 -12.56
C ARG A 151 13.63 10.12 -11.84
N GLY A 152 13.66 8.83 -12.16
CA GLY A 152 14.60 7.85 -11.62
C GLY A 152 14.17 7.20 -10.29
N GLN A 153 13.06 7.63 -9.69
CA GLN A 153 12.51 6.94 -8.52
C GLN A 153 11.97 5.57 -8.90
N ASN A 154 12.20 4.58 -8.03
CA ASN A 154 11.67 3.24 -8.19
C ASN A 154 10.16 3.25 -8.00
N ALA A 155 9.47 2.41 -8.78
CA ALA A 155 8.05 2.16 -8.67
C ALA A 155 7.80 0.66 -8.61
N ARG A 156 6.88 0.25 -7.73
CA ARG A 156 6.40 -1.12 -7.64
C ARG A 156 4.96 -1.18 -8.13
N LEU A 157 4.68 -2.10 -9.04
CA LEU A 157 3.37 -2.30 -9.63
C LEU A 157 2.78 -3.64 -9.19
N SER A 158 1.49 -3.66 -8.90
CA SER A 158 0.73 -4.88 -8.68
C SER A 158 -0.60 -4.84 -9.43
N PHE A 159 -1.05 -6.00 -9.91
CA PHE A 159 -2.30 -6.13 -10.66
C PHE A 159 -3.27 -6.98 -9.85
N GLU A 160 -4.56 -6.63 -9.90
CA GLU A 160 -5.61 -7.22 -9.06
C GLU A 160 -5.69 -8.76 -9.12
N ASN A 161 -5.29 -9.35 -10.26
CA ASN A 161 -5.28 -10.81 -10.48
C ASN A 161 -3.88 -11.45 -10.49
N LEU A 162 -2.84 -10.70 -10.16
CA LEU A 162 -1.44 -11.18 -10.04
C LEU A 162 -0.80 -10.74 -8.72
N ARG A 163 -1.58 -10.54 -7.66
CA ARG A 163 -1.15 -9.86 -6.42
C ARG A 163 0.07 -10.49 -5.72
N GLU A 164 0.36 -11.77 -5.95
CA GLU A 164 1.58 -12.43 -5.42
C GLU A 164 2.86 -12.07 -6.19
N LYS A 165 2.74 -11.31 -7.28
CA LYS A 165 3.86 -10.82 -8.09
C LYS A 165 3.83 -9.30 -8.15
N SER A 166 4.89 -8.69 -7.65
CA SER A 166 5.15 -7.27 -7.84
C SER A 166 6.12 -7.07 -9.00
N PHE A 167 5.84 -6.09 -9.85
CA PHE A 167 6.70 -5.72 -10.97
C PHE A 167 7.46 -4.44 -10.64
N GLU A 168 8.70 -4.34 -11.09
CA GLU A 168 9.53 -3.16 -10.87
C GLU A 168 9.56 -2.27 -12.11
N GLY A 169 9.44 -0.98 -11.87
CA GLY A 169 9.59 0.07 -12.87
C GLY A 169 10.28 1.29 -12.29
N ASN A 170 10.53 2.28 -13.13
CA ASN A 170 11.13 3.55 -12.74
C ASN A 170 10.31 4.71 -13.30
N VAL A 171 10.25 5.81 -12.55
CA VAL A 171 9.67 7.05 -13.05
C VAL A 171 10.54 7.59 -14.19
N GLU A 172 10.03 7.51 -15.41
CA GLU A 172 10.69 8.05 -16.60
C GLU A 172 10.51 9.56 -16.67
N SER A 173 9.29 10.04 -16.43
CA SER A 173 8.96 11.47 -16.43
C SER A 173 7.75 11.78 -15.56
N VAL A 174 7.64 13.05 -15.17
CA VAL A 174 6.49 13.61 -14.47
C VAL A 174 6.11 14.90 -15.19
N TYR A 175 4.86 15.04 -15.59
CA TYR A 175 4.37 16.20 -16.34
C TYR A 175 2.91 16.49 -16.01
N SER A 176 2.43 17.67 -16.39
CA SER A 176 1.02 18.04 -16.28
C SER A 176 0.34 17.98 -17.65
N SER A 177 -0.87 17.45 -17.71
CA SER A 177 -1.74 17.46 -18.90
C SER A 177 -3.19 17.67 -18.47
N ASP A 178 -3.90 18.62 -19.08
CA ASP A 178 -5.32 18.90 -18.80
C ASP A 178 -5.67 19.01 -17.31
N SER A 179 -4.85 19.75 -16.55
CA SER A 179 -4.96 19.90 -15.07
C SER A 179 -4.74 18.62 -14.25
N HIS A 180 -4.24 17.53 -14.87
CA HIS A 180 -3.81 16.32 -14.19
C HIS A 180 -2.29 16.27 -14.10
N PHE A 181 -1.77 15.67 -13.03
CA PHE A 181 -0.34 15.40 -12.87
C PHE A 181 -0.08 13.94 -13.14
N ILE A 182 0.75 13.64 -14.12
CA ILE A 182 0.98 12.29 -14.61
C ILE A 182 2.43 11.91 -14.36
N ALA A 183 2.65 10.77 -13.73
CA ALA A 183 3.94 10.09 -13.73
C ALA A 183 3.91 8.96 -14.77
N ARG A 184 4.86 9.01 -15.71
CA ARG A 184 5.10 7.93 -16.66
C ARG A 184 6.15 6.99 -16.08
N ILE A 185 5.76 5.73 -15.89
CA ILE A 185 6.57 4.68 -15.33
C ILE A 185 7.00 3.75 -16.45
N GLU A 186 8.31 3.67 -16.67
CA GLU A 186 8.91 2.66 -17.54
C GLU A 186 9.02 1.36 -16.76
N VAL A 187 8.55 0.26 -17.34
CA VAL A 187 8.55 -1.06 -16.70
C VAL A 187 9.43 -1.98 -17.52
N LYS A 188 10.42 -2.63 -16.88
CA LYS A 188 11.41 -3.45 -17.60
C LYS A 188 10.76 -4.64 -18.30
N GLU A 189 9.94 -5.39 -17.57
CA GLU A 189 9.25 -6.57 -18.09
C GLU A 189 7.87 -6.70 -17.46
N LEU A 190 6.85 -6.69 -18.31
CA LEU A 190 5.47 -7.05 -17.95
C LEU A 190 5.11 -8.39 -18.59
N PRO A 191 4.41 -9.30 -17.88
CA PRO A 191 3.95 -10.54 -18.47
C PRO A 191 3.09 -10.28 -19.71
N PRO A 192 3.12 -11.14 -20.75
CA PRO A 192 2.33 -10.94 -21.95
C PRO A 192 0.81 -10.87 -21.72
N GLN A 193 0.33 -11.39 -20.58
CA GLN A 193 -1.07 -11.34 -20.18
C GLN A 193 -1.52 -9.94 -19.74
N ILE A 194 -0.58 -9.05 -19.38
CA ILE A 194 -0.88 -7.67 -19.00
C ILE A 194 -1.02 -6.83 -20.27
N LEU A 195 -2.25 -6.51 -20.66
CA LEU A 195 -2.51 -5.77 -21.89
C LEU A 195 -2.65 -4.27 -21.62
N PRO A 196 -2.34 -3.40 -22.61
CA PRO A 196 -2.73 -2.00 -22.57
C PRO A 196 -4.22 -1.82 -22.20
N GLY A 197 -4.53 -0.80 -21.41
CA GLY A 197 -5.85 -0.53 -20.85
C GLY A 197 -6.10 -1.15 -19.48
N MET A 198 -5.30 -2.12 -19.03
CA MET A 198 -5.41 -2.67 -17.68
C MET A 198 -4.97 -1.67 -16.61
N THR A 199 -5.57 -1.75 -15.42
CA THR A 199 -5.21 -0.95 -14.25
C THR A 199 -4.18 -1.66 -13.38
N ALA A 200 -3.33 -0.89 -12.72
CA ALA A 200 -2.34 -1.37 -11.76
C ALA A 200 -2.35 -0.50 -10.49
N ASP A 201 -2.16 -1.12 -9.34
CA ASP A 201 -1.77 -0.38 -8.13
C ASP A 201 -0.28 -0.05 -8.24
N VAL A 202 0.09 1.21 -8.05
CA VAL A 202 1.47 1.67 -8.15
C VAL A 202 1.90 2.35 -6.87
N ALA A 203 3.04 1.89 -6.33
CA ALA A 203 3.74 2.51 -5.21
C ALA A 203 5.07 3.09 -5.70
N ILE A 204 5.20 4.42 -5.70
CA ILE A 204 6.41 5.13 -6.09
C ILE A 204 7.22 5.48 -4.85
N SER A 205 8.44 4.97 -4.76
CA SER A 205 9.36 5.20 -3.65
C SER A 205 9.93 6.63 -3.72
N ILE A 206 9.50 7.50 -2.80
CA ILE A 206 9.93 8.91 -2.79
C ILE A 206 11.14 9.16 -1.89
N ARG A 207 11.27 8.39 -0.81
CA ARG A 207 12.43 8.42 0.09
C ARG A 207 12.70 7.04 0.65
N GLU A 208 13.96 6.74 0.85
CA GLU A 208 14.43 5.52 1.49
C GLU A 208 15.45 5.89 2.55
N ARG A 209 15.39 5.23 3.71
CA ARG A 209 16.44 5.33 4.72
C ARG A 209 16.73 3.95 5.29
N LYS A 210 18.00 3.55 5.16
CA LYS A 210 18.53 2.27 5.62
C LYS A 210 19.04 2.38 7.06
N ASP A 211 19.09 1.25 7.75
CA ASP A 211 19.64 1.11 9.10
C ASP A 211 18.97 2.04 10.14
N THR A 212 17.64 2.14 10.10
CA THR A 212 16.86 3.00 11.01
C THR A 212 16.13 2.19 12.06
N LEU A 213 16.05 2.72 13.29
CA LEU A 213 15.25 2.09 14.34
C LEU A 213 13.77 2.34 14.05
N LEU A 214 13.03 1.26 13.79
CA LEU A 214 11.61 1.33 13.45
C LEU A 214 10.74 1.00 14.66
N ILE A 215 9.64 1.73 14.80
CA ILE A 215 8.60 1.45 15.78
C ILE A 215 7.26 1.26 15.08
N PRO A 216 6.39 0.33 15.51
CA PRO A 216 5.04 0.24 14.97
C PRO A 216 4.29 1.56 15.21
N VAL A 217 3.64 2.11 14.18
CA VAL A 217 2.83 3.32 14.30
C VAL A 217 1.72 3.13 15.35
N ALA A 218 1.20 1.91 15.49
CA ALA A 218 0.21 1.57 16.52
C ALA A 218 0.72 1.77 17.97
N ALA A 219 2.04 1.77 18.19
CA ALA A 219 2.64 2.04 19.51
C ALA A 219 2.82 3.53 19.80
N LEU A 220 2.71 4.39 18.79
CA LEU A 220 2.94 5.82 18.88
C LEU A 220 1.67 6.53 19.36
N GLY A 221 1.76 7.19 20.52
CA GLY A 221 0.73 8.11 21.02
C GLY A 221 0.94 9.53 20.49
N GLU A 222 0.61 10.54 21.30
CA GLU A 222 0.89 11.95 21.01
C GLU A 222 2.41 12.26 21.15
N GLY A 223 3.23 11.72 20.26
CA GLY A 223 4.69 11.89 20.25
C GLY A 223 5.43 11.12 21.37
N THR A 224 4.75 10.17 22.02
CA THR A 224 5.33 9.35 23.09
C THR A 224 5.11 7.86 22.81
N VAL A 225 6.00 7.03 23.36
CA VAL A 225 5.88 5.56 23.33
C VAL A 225 6.15 5.01 24.73
N ILE A 226 5.53 3.86 25.05
CA ILE A 226 5.79 3.15 26.30
C ILE A 226 6.74 1.99 26.01
N VAL A 227 7.96 2.09 26.54
CA VAL A 227 9.05 1.14 26.34
C VAL A 227 9.10 0.13 27.47
N LYS A 228 9.22 -1.15 27.13
CA LYS A 228 9.48 -2.27 28.03
C LYS A 228 10.85 -2.87 27.70
N ARG A 229 11.85 -2.50 28.51
CA ARG A 229 13.20 -3.07 28.47
C ARG A 229 13.28 -4.28 29.40
N GLU A 230 14.13 -5.24 29.06
CA GLU A 230 14.31 -6.47 29.84
C GLU A 230 14.61 -6.14 31.33
N ASN A 231 13.93 -6.84 32.24
CA ASN A 231 14.06 -6.67 33.70
C ASN A 231 13.78 -5.26 34.26
N LYS A 232 13.16 -4.36 33.49
CA LYS A 232 12.72 -3.03 33.96
C LYS A 232 11.20 -2.89 33.90
N LYS A 233 10.62 -2.03 34.76
CA LYS A 233 9.21 -1.63 34.62
C LYS A 233 9.03 -0.85 33.31
N PRO A 234 7.86 -0.95 32.63
CA PRO A 234 7.58 -0.11 31.47
C PRO A 234 7.71 1.38 31.83
N PHE A 235 8.26 2.18 30.94
CA PHE A 235 8.38 3.64 31.11
C PHE A 235 7.94 4.36 29.82
N SER A 236 7.35 5.54 29.98
CA SER A 236 6.98 6.39 28.84
C SER A 236 8.15 7.31 28.47
N THR A 237 8.41 7.48 27.18
CA THR A 237 9.43 8.39 26.67
C THR A 237 8.92 9.14 25.44
N ALA A 238 9.32 10.39 25.30
CA ALA A 238 9.04 11.18 24.11
C ALA A 238 9.95 10.72 22.97
N VAL A 239 9.39 10.64 21.77
CA VAL A 239 10.12 10.28 20.56
C VAL A 239 9.91 11.32 19.48
N LYS A 240 10.98 11.65 18.78
CA LYS A 240 10.92 12.41 17.53
C LYS A 240 10.95 11.42 16.38
N ILE A 241 9.91 11.42 15.56
CA ILE A 241 9.79 10.51 14.42
C ILE A 241 10.23 11.15 13.10
N GLY A 242 10.65 10.29 12.18
CA GLY A 242 11.07 10.63 10.82
C GLY A 242 10.12 10.11 9.77
N LEU A 243 10.63 9.28 8.86
CA LEU A 243 9.81 8.65 7.81
C LEU A 243 8.74 7.74 8.42
N VAL A 244 7.61 7.62 7.72
CA VAL A 244 6.49 6.75 8.07
C VAL A 244 6.04 6.04 6.80
N ASP A 245 5.93 4.72 6.84
CA ASP A 245 5.50 3.88 5.69
C ASP A 245 4.04 3.40 5.80
N GLY A 246 3.34 3.84 6.85
CA GLY A 246 1.97 3.46 7.18
C GLY A 246 1.86 2.38 8.26
N THR A 247 2.88 1.53 8.41
CA THR A 247 2.93 0.48 9.44
C THR A 247 3.96 0.81 10.51
N PHE A 248 5.12 1.31 10.09
CA PHE A 248 6.24 1.67 10.94
C PHE A 248 6.60 3.16 10.79
N ALA A 249 7.16 3.71 11.86
CA ALA A 249 7.76 5.02 11.90
C ALA A 249 9.24 4.91 12.28
N GLU A 250 10.08 5.70 11.65
CA GLU A 250 11.47 5.91 12.01
C GLU A 250 11.56 6.69 13.32
N VAL A 251 12.41 6.26 14.26
CA VAL A 251 12.80 7.06 15.43
C VAL A 251 14.09 7.84 15.13
N ILE A 252 13.99 9.18 15.10
CA ILE A 252 15.14 10.09 14.95
C ILE A 252 15.78 10.39 16.31
N ALA A 253 14.98 10.54 17.37
CA ALA A 253 15.46 10.80 18.72
C ALA A 253 14.50 10.26 19.79
N GLY A 254 15.04 9.92 20.97
CA GLY A 254 14.30 9.38 22.12
C GLY A 254 15.09 8.28 22.84
N ASP A 255 14.71 7.90 24.06
CA ASP A 255 15.32 6.75 24.76
C ASP A 255 14.64 5.44 24.32
N VAL A 256 14.88 5.07 23.06
CA VAL A 256 14.42 3.82 22.45
C VAL A 256 15.61 3.16 21.77
N LYS A 257 15.82 1.86 22.00
CA LYS A 257 17.00 1.13 21.53
C LYS A 257 16.62 -0.17 20.82
N PRO A 258 17.47 -0.69 19.92
CA PRO A 258 17.32 -2.06 19.43
C PRO A 258 17.17 -3.06 20.58
N GLY A 259 16.28 -4.03 20.43
CA GLY A 259 15.93 -5.03 21.44
C GLY A 259 14.85 -4.61 22.43
N ASP A 260 14.55 -3.31 22.55
CA ASP A 260 13.41 -2.84 23.35
C ASP A 260 12.08 -3.39 22.79
N ARG A 261 11.03 -3.47 23.60
CA ARG A 261 9.68 -3.76 23.14
C ARG A 261 8.75 -2.60 23.47
N LEU A 262 7.76 -2.34 22.64
CA LEU A 262 6.79 -1.27 22.88
C LEU A 262 5.45 -1.84 23.29
N VAL A 263 4.75 -1.13 24.18
CA VAL A 263 3.37 -1.45 24.52
C VAL A 263 2.45 -1.05 23.38
N LEU A 264 1.66 -2.00 22.92
CA LEU A 264 0.64 -1.78 21.90
C LEU A 264 -0.73 -1.58 22.56
N PRO A 265 -1.61 -0.74 21.96
CA PRO A 265 -2.96 -0.57 22.44
C PRO A 265 -3.72 -1.90 22.48
N ALA A 266 -4.67 -2.02 23.40
CA ALA A 266 -5.55 -3.19 23.46
C ALA A 266 -6.37 -3.26 22.16
N LYS A 267 -6.24 -4.36 21.40
CA LYS A 267 -7.07 -4.62 20.22
C LYS A 267 -8.53 -4.69 20.71
N LYS A 268 -9.35 -3.67 20.43
CA LYS A 268 -10.80 -3.77 20.63
C LYS A 268 -11.28 -4.90 19.73
N ARG A 269 -11.83 -5.97 20.31
CA ARG A 269 -12.56 -6.98 19.54
C ARG A 269 -13.80 -6.27 18.95
N PRO A 270 -14.13 -6.53 17.67
CA PRO A 270 -15.39 -6.07 17.10
C PRO A 270 -16.58 -6.65 17.88
#